data_AF-A0A6G1BR89-F1
#
_entry.id   AF-A0A6G1BR89-F1
#
_cell.length_a   1.000
_cell.length_b   1.000
_cell.length_c   1.000
_cell.angle_alpha   90.00
_cell.angle_beta   90.00
_cell.angle_gamma   90.00
#
_symmetry.space_group_name_H-M   'P 1'
#
loop_
_entity.id
_entity.type
_entity.pdbx_description
1 polymer ?
#
loop_
_entity_poly.entity_id
_entity_poly.type
_entity_poly.pdbx_seq_one_letter_code
_entity_poly.pdbx_strand_id
1 'polypeptide(L)'
;MLCRFWSSGTEPWPNIIPQEAAVSKVFGSRSIDRYGPRLTVLEATMRTDDNGSNSAFAKLVKQGSAALLNAYARKGFPLDSWEVKALLLEALVSEEAAAVQADRFEQANESCI
;
A
#
# COMPACT_ATOMS: atom_id res chain seq x y z
N MET A 1 5.14 -0.49 11.99
CA MET A 1 6.20 -1.47 12.32
C MET A 1 5.91 -2.71 11.49
N LEU A 2 6.80 -3.16 10.61
CA LEU A 2 6.50 -4.29 9.70
C LEU A 2 6.22 -5.57 10.53
N CYS A 3 5.10 -6.26 10.28
CA CYS A 3 4.80 -7.58 10.87
C CYS A 3 6.02 -8.52 10.69
N ARG A 4 6.17 -9.52 11.58
CA ARG A 4 7.31 -10.48 11.59
C ARG A 4 7.68 -11.03 10.21
N PHE A 5 6.71 -11.13 9.30
CA PHE A 5 6.92 -11.56 7.92
C PHE A 5 7.95 -10.75 7.13
N TRP A 6 8.24 -9.49 7.43
CA TRP A 6 9.34 -8.77 6.74
C TRP A 6 10.54 -8.54 7.65
N SER A 7 10.48 -9.05 8.89
CA SER A 7 11.48 -8.76 9.92
C SER A 7 12.78 -9.54 9.74
N SER A 8 12.76 -10.65 9.00
CA SER A 8 13.98 -11.41 8.70
C SER A 8 14.79 -10.77 7.56
N GLY A 9 14.14 -9.97 6.70
CA GLY A 9 14.76 -9.38 5.51
C GLY A 9 15.13 -10.40 4.44
N THR A 10 14.72 -11.66 4.59
CA THR A 10 15.01 -12.74 3.65
C THR A 10 13.83 -13.08 2.75
N GLU A 11 12.66 -12.49 3.02
CA GLU A 11 11.45 -12.75 2.27
C GLU A 11 11.56 -12.17 0.85
N PRO A 12 11.39 -12.99 -0.19
CA PRO A 12 11.54 -12.53 -1.56
C PRO A 12 10.43 -11.56 -1.92
N TRP A 13 10.82 -10.46 -2.56
CA TRP A 13 9.86 -9.54 -3.16
C TRP A 13 8.99 -10.27 -4.20
N PRO A 14 7.68 -10.00 -4.27
CA PRO A 14 6.82 -10.67 -5.26
C PRO A 14 7.28 -10.40 -6.70
N ASN A 15 7.57 -11.46 -7.46
CA ASN A 15 8.01 -11.37 -8.87
C ASN A 15 7.00 -10.66 -9.80
N ILE A 16 5.75 -10.50 -9.37
CA ILE A 16 4.67 -9.89 -10.16
C ILE A 16 4.71 -8.36 -10.19
N ILE A 17 5.41 -7.72 -9.25
CA ILE A 17 5.59 -6.28 -9.20
C ILE A 17 7.09 -6.00 -9.15
N PRO A 18 7.72 -5.40 -10.18
CA PRO A 18 9.08 -4.87 -10.03
C PRO A 18 9.15 -3.86 -8.88
N GLN A 19 10.25 -3.81 -8.13
CA GLN A 19 10.40 -2.86 -7.01
C GLN A 19 10.22 -1.40 -7.45
N GLU A 20 10.68 -1.11 -8.66
CA GLU A 20 10.64 0.20 -9.33
C GLU A 20 9.32 0.45 -10.05
N ALA A 21 8.35 -0.47 -9.95
CA ALA A 21 7.05 -0.27 -10.58
C ALA A 21 6.37 0.97 -9.99
N ALA A 22 5.96 1.87 -10.89
CA ALA A 22 5.22 3.05 -10.50
C ALA A 22 3.86 2.66 -9.89
N VAL A 23 3.42 3.37 -8.85
CA VAL A 23 2.10 3.22 -8.23
C VAL A 23 0.99 3.31 -9.29
N SER A 24 1.13 4.21 -10.26
CA SER A 24 0.18 4.37 -11.37
C SER A 24 0.10 3.18 -12.32
N LYS A 25 1.19 2.42 -12.48
CA LYS A 25 1.19 1.19 -13.28
C LYS A 25 0.58 0.02 -12.54
N VAL A 26 0.70 0.01 -11.21
CA VAL A 26 0.23 -1.09 -10.36
C VAL A 26 -1.24 -0.93 -9.97
N PHE A 27 -1.64 0.28 -9.60
CA PHE A 27 -2.99 0.62 -9.14
C PHE A 27 -3.86 1.26 -10.22
N GLY A 28 -3.27 1.86 -11.26
CA GLY A 28 -4.00 2.43 -12.39
C GLY A 28 -3.91 3.95 -12.48
N SER A 29 -4.34 4.49 -13.62
CA SER A 29 -4.10 5.90 -14.00
C SER A 29 -4.72 6.92 -13.05
N ARG A 30 -5.83 6.60 -12.37
CA ARG A 30 -6.46 7.48 -11.37
C ARG A 30 -5.52 7.85 -10.21
N SER A 31 -4.52 7.02 -9.93
CA SER A 31 -3.55 7.32 -8.89
C SER A 31 -2.54 8.40 -9.31
N ILE A 32 -2.43 8.72 -10.61
CA ILE A 32 -1.51 9.75 -11.13
C ILE A 32 -1.91 11.13 -10.61
N ASP A 33 -3.21 11.44 -10.61
CA ASP A 33 -3.73 12.74 -10.16
C ASP A 33 -3.34 13.02 -8.71
N ARG A 34 -3.19 11.97 -7.91
CA ARG A 34 -2.83 12.07 -6.49
C ARG A 34 -1.34 11.98 -6.23
N TYR A 35 -0.65 11.01 -6.84
CA TYR A 35 0.72 10.63 -6.45
C TYR A 35 1.77 10.98 -7.51
N GLY A 36 1.32 11.49 -8.66
CA GLY A 36 2.16 11.70 -9.83
C GLY A 36 2.58 10.39 -10.51
N PRO A 37 3.27 10.49 -11.65
CA PRO A 37 3.63 9.32 -12.44
C PRO A 37 4.87 8.58 -11.94
N ARG A 38 5.66 9.18 -11.03
CA ARG A 38 7.01 8.71 -10.67
C ARG A 38 7.10 7.95 -9.36
N LEU A 39 6.14 8.13 -8.44
CA LEU A 39 6.19 7.43 -7.15
C LEU A 39 6.15 5.91 -7.39
N THR A 40 7.17 5.21 -6.92
CA THR A 40 7.27 3.75 -7.00
C THR A 40 6.62 3.07 -5.80
N VAL A 41 6.26 1.79 -5.94
CA VAL A 41 5.71 0.98 -4.84
C VAL A 41 6.70 0.88 -3.67
N LEU A 42 8.00 0.74 -3.95
CA LEU A 42 9.03 0.70 -2.92
C LEU A 42 9.15 2.04 -2.18
N GLU A 43 9.21 3.17 -2.89
CA GLU A 43 9.25 4.49 -2.25
C GLU A 43 7.98 4.75 -1.42
N ALA A 44 6.82 4.28 -1.91
CA ALA A 44 5.56 4.43 -1.20
C ALA A 44 5.58 3.73 0.18
N THR A 45 6.16 2.53 0.29
CA THR A 45 6.24 1.82 1.59
C THR A 45 7.22 2.46 2.57
N MET A 46 8.19 3.24 2.06
CA MET A 46 9.21 3.93 2.85
C MET A 46 8.80 5.35 3.27
N ARG A 47 7.63 5.85 2.85
CA ARG A 47 7.18 7.21 3.18
C ARG A 47 7.14 7.46 4.69
N THR A 48 7.59 8.65 5.08
CA THR A 48 7.58 9.15 6.47
C THR A 48 6.78 10.46 6.62
N ASP A 49 6.29 11.00 5.51
CA ASP A 49 5.43 12.18 5.46
C ASP A 49 3.94 11.84 5.70
N ASP A 50 3.68 10.64 6.20
CA ASP A 50 2.36 10.15 6.61
C ASP A 50 1.94 10.62 8.02
N ASN A 51 2.68 11.56 8.61
CA ASN A 51 2.38 12.20 9.90
C ASN A 51 2.06 13.69 9.73
N GLY A 52 0.95 14.17 10.33
CA GLY A 52 0.55 15.58 10.34
C GLY A 52 -0.76 15.88 9.60
N SER A 53 -1.13 17.17 9.49
CA SER A 53 -2.47 17.61 9.04
C SER A 53 -2.81 17.34 7.56
N ASN A 54 -1.89 16.78 6.76
CA ASN A 54 -2.11 16.54 5.32
C ASN A 54 -1.73 15.10 4.89
N SER A 55 -1.85 14.13 5.80
CA SER A 55 -1.18 12.83 5.66
C SER A 55 -2.03 11.66 5.16
N ALA A 56 -3.36 11.82 5.03
CA ALA A 56 -4.27 10.70 4.75
C ALA A 56 -3.92 9.92 3.46
N PHE A 57 -3.63 10.63 2.36
CA PHE A 57 -3.27 9.97 1.10
C PHE A 57 -1.86 9.38 1.11
N ALA A 58 -0.92 10.00 1.83
CA ALA A 58 0.43 9.47 2.03
C ALA A 58 0.36 8.16 2.83
N LYS A 59 -0.44 8.13 3.90
CA LYS A 59 -0.70 6.91 4.68
C LYS A 59 -1.42 5.85 3.84
N LEU A 60 -2.41 6.24 3.04
CA LEU A 60 -3.15 5.34 2.14
C LEU A 60 -2.21 4.64 1.16
N VAL A 61 -1.37 5.38 0.43
CA VAL A 61 -0.48 4.77 -0.58
C VAL A 61 0.60 3.92 0.06
N LYS A 62 1.11 4.31 1.22
CA LYS A 62 2.08 3.53 2.00
C LYS A 62 1.49 2.20 2.44
N GLN A 63 0.38 2.24 3.16
CA GLN A 63 -0.26 1.05 3.73
C GLN A 63 -0.90 0.17 2.64
N GLY A 64 -1.47 0.77 1.60
CA GLY A 64 -2.01 0.05 0.45
C GLY A 64 -0.93 -0.63 -0.39
N SER A 65 0.24 0.00 -0.57
CA SER A 65 1.40 -0.64 -1.22
C SER A 65 1.91 -1.82 -0.40
N ALA A 66 2.04 -1.66 0.92
CA ALA A 66 2.42 -2.75 1.81
C ALA A 66 1.38 -3.89 1.81
N ALA A 67 0.08 -3.57 1.81
CA ALA A 67 -1.00 -4.54 1.74
C ALA A 67 -0.99 -5.32 0.42
N LEU A 68 -0.66 -4.66 -0.69
CA LEU A 68 -0.57 -5.33 -1.98
C LEU A 68 0.60 -6.32 -2.02
N LEU A 69 1.76 -5.94 -1.49
CA LEU A 69 2.91 -6.82 -1.38
C LEU A 69 2.59 -8.02 -0.48
N ASN A 70 1.92 -7.77 0.64
CA ASN A 70 1.45 -8.81 1.54
C ASN A 70 0.46 -9.75 0.86
N ALA A 71 -0.51 -9.24 0.10
CA ALA A 71 -1.48 -10.05 -0.64
C ALA A 71 -0.84 -10.98 -1.68
N TYR A 72 0.31 -10.60 -2.23
CA TYR A 72 1.07 -11.47 -3.14
C TYR A 72 2.02 -12.44 -2.44
N ALA A 73 2.60 -12.05 -1.29
CA ALA A 73 3.67 -12.81 -0.64
C ALA A 73 3.18 -13.71 0.51
N ARG A 74 2.17 -13.25 1.27
CA ARG A 74 1.75 -13.86 2.54
C ARG A 74 0.54 -14.75 2.32
N LYS A 75 0.72 -16.05 2.56
CA LYS A 75 -0.42 -16.98 2.69
C LYS A 75 -1.30 -16.55 3.88
N GLY A 76 -2.61 -16.53 3.67
CA GLY A 76 -3.56 -16.17 4.72
C GLY A 76 -3.70 -14.66 4.97
N PHE A 77 -3.10 -13.80 4.13
CA PHE A 77 -3.38 -12.37 4.19
C PHE A 77 -4.88 -12.11 3.95
N PRO A 78 -5.54 -11.24 4.74
CA PRO A 78 -7.00 -11.14 4.75
C PRO A 78 -7.61 -10.42 3.55
N LEU A 79 -6.80 -9.91 2.62
CA LEU A 79 -7.26 -9.23 1.42
C LEU A 79 -6.62 -9.84 0.17
N ASP A 80 -7.39 -10.05 -0.87
CA ASP A 80 -6.84 -10.41 -2.17
C ASP A 80 -6.16 -9.21 -2.84
N SER A 81 -5.19 -9.48 -3.71
CA SER A 81 -4.46 -8.43 -4.42
C SER A 81 -5.35 -7.51 -5.28
N TRP A 82 -6.46 -8.02 -5.81
CA TRP A 82 -7.42 -7.24 -6.58
C TRP A 82 -8.28 -6.34 -5.67
N GLU A 83 -8.65 -6.82 -4.49
CA GLU A 83 -9.39 -6.05 -3.48
C GLU A 83 -8.55 -4.87 -3.00
N VAL A 84 -7.27 -5.09 -2.70
CA VAL A 84 -6.35 -4.01 -2.31
C VAL A 84 -6.30 -2.91 -3.36
N LYS A 85 -6.25 -3.28 -4.65
CA LYS A 85 -6.23 -2.29 -5.74
C LYS A 85 -7.55 -1.52 -5.83
N ALA A 86 -8.68 -2.19 -5.77
CA ALA A 86 -10.00 -1.55 -5.82
C ALA A 86 -10.18 -0.57 -4.64
N LEU A 87 -9.93 -1.04 -3.42
CA LEU A 87 -10.08 -0.27 -2.20
C LEU A 87 -9.17 0.97 -2.17
N LEU A 88 -7.94 0.87 -2.66
CA LEU A 88 -7.07 2.04 -2.77
C LEU A 88 -7.66 3.08 -3.72
N LEU A 89 -8.14 2.68 -4.89
CA LEU A 89 -8.71 3.61 -5.87
C LEU A 89 -10.01 4.25 -5.39
N GLU A 90 -10.87 3.48 -4.73
CA GLU A 90 -12.11 3.98 -4.13
C GLU A 90 -11.84 5.02 -3.03
N ALA A 91 -10.80 4.81 -2.22
CA ALA A 91 -10.44 5.72 -1.15
C ALA A 91 -9.83 7.05 -1.63
N LEU A 92 -9.54 7.21 -2.93
CA LEU A 92 -9.00 8.48 -3.47
C LEU A 92 -10.02 9.63 -3.51
N VAL A 93 -11.30 9.35 -3.25
CA VAL A 93 -12.40 10.31 -3.38
C VAL A 93 -12.41 11.41 -2.32
N SER A 94 -11.86 11.17 -1.13
CA SER A 94 -11.79 12.17 -0.05
C SER A 94 -10.67 11.85 0.95
N GLU A 95 -10.25 12.84 1.72
CA GLU A 95 -9.27 12.65 2.81
C GLU A 95 -9.79 11.70 3.89
N GLU A 96 -11.07 11.80 4.23
CA GLU A 96 -11.71 10.91 5.19
C GLU A 96 -11.72 9.45 4.72
N ALA A 97 -12.10 9.21 3.45
CA ALA A 97 -12.07 7.87 2.87
C ALA A 97 -10.64 7.31 2.83
N ALA A 98 -9.66 8.14 2.47
CA ALA A 98 -8.26 7.78 2.48
C ALA A 98 -7.75 7.42 3.88
N ALA A 99 -8.10 8.21 4.90
CA ALA A 99 -7.70 7.94 6.28
C ALA A 99 -8.30 6.62 6.79
N VAL A 100 -9.61 6.43 6.63
CA VAL A 100 -10.31 5.20 7.06
C VAL A 100 -9.72 3.97 6.36
N GLN A 101 -9.49 4.05 5.05
CA GLN A 101 -8.97 2.91 4.31
C GLN A 101 -7.48 2.65 4.61
N ALA A 102 -6.68 3.69 4.86
CA ALA A 102 -5.30 3.54 5.29
C ALA A 102 -5.19 2.79 6.62
N ASP A 103 -6.07 3.10 7.59
CA ASP A 103 -6.12 2.41 8.89
C ASP A 103 -6.54 0.94 8.74
N ARG A 104 -7.45 0.63 7.81
CA ARG A 104 -7.84 -0.76 7.50
C ARG A 104 -6.68 -1.55 6.90
N PHE A 105 -5.94 -0.95 5.95
CA PHE A 105 -4.75 -1.58 5.39
C PHE A 105 -3.66 -1.78 6.45
N GLU A 106 -3.44 -0.80 7.32
CA GLU A 106 -2.48 -0.91 8.43
C GLU A 106 -2.83 -2.09 9.34
N GLN A 107 -4.09 -2.20 9.78
CA GLN A 107 -4.55 -3.32 10.59
C GLN A 107 -4.36 -4.68 9.88
N ALA A 108 -4.68 -4.76 8.58
CA ALA A 108 -4.44 -5.98 7.80
C ALA A 108 -2.94 -6.33 7.70
N ASN A 109 -2.08 -5.32 7.52
CA ASN A 109 -0.63 -5.48 7.44
C ASN A 109 -0.04 -6.00 8.77
N GLU A 110 -0.54 -5.49 9.88
CA GLU A 110 -0.10 -5.84 11.24
C GLU A 110 -0.71 -7.14 11.76
N SER A 111 -1.85 -7.58 11.20
CA SER A 111 -2.45 -8.86 11.51
C SER A 111 -1.48 -9.99 11.13
N CYS A 112 -0.84 -10.58 12.14
CA CYS A 112 0.10 -11.68 11.99
C CYS A 112 -0.63 -12.99 12.32
N ILE A 113 -1.49 -13.44 11.40
CA ILE A 113 -2.07 -14.79 11.40
C ILE A 113 -1.26 -15.69 10.47
#